data_AF-W0V1M0-F1
#
_entry.id   AF-W0V1M0-F1
#
_cell.length_a   1.000
_cell.length_b   1.000
_cell.length_c   1.000
_cell.angle_alpha   90.00
_cell.angle_beta   90.00
_cell.angle_gamma   90.00
#
_symmetry.space_group_name_H-M   'P 1'
#
loop_
_entity.id
_entity.type
_entity.pdbx_description
1 polymer ?
#
loop_
_entity_poly.entity_id
_entity_poly.type
_entity_poly.pdbx_seq_one_letter_code
_entity_poly.pdbx_strand_id
1 'polypeptide(L)'
;MHHLTESLSVEQLAQVAKMSTRNFARVFVKQMNVTPAQFVQQVRIATARHLLENSGLALKTIAYHCGFGSPARMRVVFARHVGMTPHRYRDSLRRREPEG
;
A
#
# COMPACT_ATOMS: atom_id res chain seq x y z
N MET A 1 -17.33 -0.20 11.97
CA MET A 1 -16.61 -0.54 10.72
C MET A 1 -15.14 -0.21 10.93
N HIS A 2 -14.28 -1.22 11.14
CA HIS A 2 -12.85 -0.97 11.35
C HIS A 2 -12.19 -0.57 10.03
N HIS A 3 -11.78 0.69 9.92
CA HIS A 3 -10.99 1.22 8.81
C HIS A 3 -9.56 0.65 8.87
N LEU A 4 -9.39 -0.63 8.53
CA LEU A 4 -8.09 -1.31 8.48
C LEU A 4 -7.14 -0.73 7.43
N THR A 5 -7.62 0.16 6.56
CA THR A 5 -6.83 0.77 5.49
C THR A 5 -6.02 1.97 5.96
N GLU A 6 -6.46 2.73 6.97
CA GLU A 6 -5.85 4.01 7.29
C GLU A 6 -4.53 3.92 8.08
N SER A 7 -4.16 2.75 8.60
CA SER A 7 -2.97 2.66 9.45
C SER A 7 -2.31 1.29 9.51
N LEU A 8 -2.20 0.56 8.39
CA LEU A 8 -1.29 -0.60 8.27
C LEU A 8 0.16 -0.16 8.57
N SER A 9 0.51 -0.05 9.83
CA SER A 9 1.83 0.27 10.36
C SER A 9 2.31 -0.95 11.14
N VAL A 10 3.62 -1.08 11.26
CA VAL A 10 4.21 -2.21 11.99
C VAL A 10 3.78 -2.20 13.45
N GLU A 11 3.57 -1.01 14.01
CA GLU A 11 3.07 -0.80 15.37
C GLU A 11 1.65 -1.35 15.54
N GLN A 12 0.74 -1.09 14.59
CA GLN A 12 -0.63 -1.63 14.67
C GLN A 12 -0.65 -3.14 14.53
N LEU A 13 0.16 -3.71 13.63
CA LEU A 13 0.29 -5.16 13.49
C LEU A 13 0.84 -5.81 14.77
N ALA A 14 1.81 -5.16 15.42
CA ALA A 14 2.35 -5.61 16.70
C ALA A 14 1.29 -5.55 17.82
N GLN A 15 0.48 -4.48 17.87
CA GLN A 15 -0.63 -4.34 18.82
C GLN A 15 -1.68 -5.44 18.64
N VAL A 16 -2.09 -5.72 17.40
CA VAL A 16 -3.03 -6.81 17.08
C VAL A 16 -2.46 -8.17 17.50
N ALA A 17 -1.15 -8.37 17.31
CA ALA A 17 -0.44 -9.57 17.74
C ALA A 17 -0.17 -9.62 19.26
N LYS A 18 -0.56 -8.59 20.03
CA LYS A 18 -0.25 -8.43 21.47
C LYS A 18 1.25 -8.55 21.77
N MET A 19 2.09 -8.01 20.89
CA MET A 19 3.54 -8.02 21.00
C MET A 19 4.11 -6.61 20.98
N SER A 20 5.28 -6.42 21.59
CA SER A 20 6.06 -5.20 21.32
C SER A 20 6.52 -5.18 19.86
N THR A 21 6.65 -3.99 19.27
CA THR A 21 7.09 -3.79 17.87
C THR A 21 8.39 -4.56 17.55
N ARG A 22 9.34 -4.56 18.49
CA ARG A 22 10.63 -5.28 18.34
C ARG A 22 10.45 -6.80 18.33
N ASN A 23 9.62 -7.34 19.22
CA ASN A 23 9.37 -8.77 19.27
C ASN A 23 8.59 -9.24 18.03
N PHE A 24 7.55 -8.47 17.66
CA PHE A 24 6.79 -8.70 16.45
C PHE A 24 7.69 -8.72 15.22
N ALA A 25 8.55 -7.71 15.04
CA ALA A 25 9.44 -7.66 13.88
C ALA A 25 10.38 -8.87 13.80
N ARG A 26 10.93 -9.32 14.94
CA ARG A 26 11.80 -10.50 15.00
C ARG A 26 11.05 -11.79 14.62
N VAL A 27 9.87 -12.01 15.22
CA VAL A 27 9.06 -13.21 14.96
C VAL A 27 8.56 -13.20 13.51
N PHE A 28 8.11 -12.05 13.02
CA PHE A 28 7.62 -11.87 11.66
C PHE A 28 8.71 -12.19 10.63
N VAL A 29 9.92 -11.66 10.79
CA VAL A 29 11.04 -12.00 9.89
C VAL A 29 11.35 -13.50 9.95
N LYS A 30 11.36 -14.11 11.13
CA LYS A 30 11.60 -15.55 11.29
C LYS A 30 10.56 -16.40 10.56
N GLN A 31 9.31 -15.95 10.51
CA GLN A 31 8.20 -16.70 9.88
C GLN A 31 8.00 -16.38 8.40
N MET A 32 8.14 -15.12 8.00
CA MET A 32 7.79 -14.62 6.67
C MET A 32 9.00 -14.36 5.78
N ASN A 33 10.21 -14.43 6.33
CA ASN A 33 11.48 -14.12 5.66
C ASN A 33 11.56 -12.71 5.02
N VAL A 34 10.67 -11.81 5.43
CA VAL A 34 10.64 -10.40 5.03
C VAL A 34 10.39 -9.53 6.24
N THR A 35 10.86 -8.29 6.22
CA THR A 35 10.59 -7.37 7.32
C THR A 35 9.13 -6.93 7.31
N PRO A 36 8.51 -6.65 8.48
CA PRO A 36 7.16 -6.10 8.52
C PRO A 36 6.98 -4.82 7.69
N ALA A 37 8.01 -3.97 7.64
CA ALA A 37 7.97 -2.73 6.86
C ALA A 37 7.88 -3.01 5.35
N GLN A 38 8.63 -4.00 4.85
CA GLN A 38 8.53 -4.45 3.45
C GLN A 38 7.16 -5.05 3.16
N PHE A 39 6.65 -5.90 4.05
CA PHE A 39 5.32 -6.49 3.90
C PHE A 39 4.23 -5.40 3.84
N VAL A 40 4.27 -4.45 4.79
CA VAL A 40 3.37 -3.30 4.80
C VAL A 40 3.47 -2.52 3.49
N GLN A 41 4.66 -2.26 2.98
CA GLN A 41 4.82 -1.58 1.68
C GLN A 41 4.19 -2.36 0.53
N GLN A 42 4.36 -3.67 0.48
CA GLN A 42 3.75 -4.52 -0.55
C GLN A 42 2.22 -4.45 -0.49
N VAL A 43 1.64 -4.57 0.70
CA VAL A 43 0.19 -4.44 0.91
C VAL A 43 -0.30 -3.07 0.46
N ARG A 44 0.37 -1.98 0.85
CA ARG A 44 -0.01 -0.61 0.44
C ARG A 44 0.00 -0.43 -1.07
N ILE A 45 0.96 -1.04 -1.76
CA ILE A 45 1.06 -0.98 -3.23
C ILE A 45 -0.05 -1.81 -3.88
N ALA A 46 -0.36 -2.99 -3.35
CA ALA A 46 -1.47 -3.81 -3.82
C ALA A 46 -2.81 -3.07 -3.66
N THR A 47 -3.07 -2.45 -2.49
CA THR A 47 -4.26 -1.64 -2.25
C THR A 47 -4.32 -0.42 -3.18
N ALA A 48 -3.19 0.27 -3.37
CA ALA A 48 -3.14 1.41 -4.28
C ALA A 48 -3.45 1.00 -5.72
N ARG A 49 -2.94 -0.14 -6.17
CA ARG A 49 -3.25 -0.70 -7.50
C ARG A 49 -4.74 -1.00 -7.64
N HIS A 50 -5.31 -1.72 -6.67
CA HIS A 50 -6.73 -2.04 -6.65
C HIS A 50 -7.61 -0.79 -6.71
N LEU A 51 -7.28 0.27 -5.96
CA LEU A 51 -8.01 1.54 -6.01
C LEU A 51 -7.83 2.30 -7.34
N LEU A 52 -6.66 2.22 -7.97
CA LEU A 52 -6.43 2.84 -9.28
C LEU A 52 -7.20 2.14 -10.40
N GLU A 53 -7.42 0.83 -10.27
CA GLU A 53 -8.18 0.00 -11.20
C GLU A 53 -9.69 0.12 -11.02
N ASN A 54 -10.15 0.13 -9.77
CA ASN A 54 -11.58 -0.02 -9.46
C ASN A 54 -12.25 1.30 -9.01
N SER A 55 -11.55 2.43 -9.08
CA SER A 55 -12.12 3.71 -8.65
C SER A 55 -11.61 4.92 -9.44
N GLY A 56 -12.45 5.98 -9.48
CA GLY A 56 -12.09 7.29 -10.00
C GLY A 56 -11.41 8.22 -8.98
N LEU A 57 -10.99 7.70 -7.82
CA LEU A 57 -10.49 8.53 -6.72
C LEU A 57 -9.25 9.35 -7.12
N ALA A 58 -9.15 10.54 -6.54
CA ALA A 58 -7.96 11.38 -6.72
C ALA A 58 -6.72 10.69 -6.12
N LEU A 59 -5.56 10.84 -6.76
CA LEU A 59 -4.30 10.24 -6.29
C LEU A 59 -3.95 10.66 -4.86
N LYS A 60 -4.35 11.87 -4.46
CA LYS A 60 -4.19 12.35 -3.08
C LYS A 60 -4.98 11.49 -2.11
N THR A 61 -6.26 11.26 -2.39
CA THR A 61 -7.15 10.41 -1.59
C THR A 61 -6.60 8.99 -1.50
N ILE A 62 -6.20 8.38 -2.63
CA ILE A 62 -5.60 7.03 -2.65
C ILE A 62 -4.33 6.97 -1.79
N ALA A 63 -3.47 7.99 -1.84
CA ALA A 63 -2.24 8.03 -1.05
C ALA A 63 -2.52 8.02 0.47
N TYR A 64 -3.54 8.73 0.92
CA TYR A 64 -3.95 8.72 2.33
C TYR A 64 -4.61 7.40 2.72
N HIS A 65 -5.55 6.88 1.91
CA HIS A 65 -6.20 5.60 2.19
C HIS A 65 -5.23 4.41 2.21
N CYS A 66 -4.15 4.46 1.43
CA CYS A 66 -3.13 3.43 1.44
C CYS A 66 -2.02 3.70 2.47
N GLY A 67 -2.17 4.68 3.35
CA GLY A 67 -1.19 4.97 4.41
C GLY A 67 0.16 5.51 3.95
N PHE A 68 0.27 6.06 2.72
CA PHE A 68 1.50 6.72 2.26
C PHE A 68 1.70 8.10 2.89
N GLY A 69 0.64 8.73 3.38
CA GLY A 69 0.67 10.07 4.01
C GLY A 69 0.91 11.23 3.05
N SER A 70 1.43 10.98 1.85
CA SER A 70 1.50 11.97 0.77
C SER A 70 1.49 11.35 -0.63
N PRO A 71 0.96 12.06 -1.64
CA PRO A 71 1.02 11.61 -3.04
C PRO A 71 2.46 11.45 -3.55
N ALA A 72 3.38 12.30 -3.09
CA ALA A 72 4.79 12.24 -3.48
C ALA A 72 5.44 10.94 -3.02
N ARG A 73 5.22 10.55 -1.76
CA ARG A 73 5.75 9.29 -1.21
C ARG A 73 5.14 8.08 -1.91
N MET A 74 3.83 8.09 -2.15
CA MET A 74 3.15 7.07 -2.95
C MET A 74 3.78 6.93 -4.33
N ARG A 75 4.03 8.04 -5.04
CA ARG A 75 4.62 8.03 -6.39
C ARG A 75 5.99 7.35 -6.41
N VAL A 76 6.89 7.69 -5.49
CA VAL A 76 8.24 7.12 -5.41
C VAL A 76 8.18 5.62 -5.13
N VAL A 77 7.43 5.22 -4.10
CA VAL A 77 7.36 3.81 -3.69
C VAL A 77 6.66 2.97 -4.77
N PHE A 78 5.56 3.45 -5.33
CA PHE A 78 4.81 2.75 -6.36
C PHE A 78 5.66 2.58 -7.64
N ALA A 79 6.35 3.63 -8.10
CA ALA A 79 7.22 3.53 -9.27
C ALA A 79 8.35 2.51 -9.07
N ARG A 80 8.92 2.43 -7.86
CA ARG A 80 9.99 1.48 -7.55
C ARG A 80 9.53 0.00 -7.59
N HIS A 81 8.25 -0.27 -7.33
CA HIS A 81 7.71 -1.64 -7.28
C HIS A 81 6.91 -2.02 -8.54
N VAL A 82 6.31 -1.06 -9.23
CA VAL A 82 5.43 -1.30 -10.40
C VAL A 82 6.09 -0.88 -11.71
N GLY A 83 7.21 -0.13 -11.66
CA GLY A 83 7.94 0.34 -12.84
C GLY A 83 7.36 1.58 -13.50
N MET A 84 6.24 2.12 -13.00
CA MET A 84 5.64 3.35 -13.50
C MET A 84 4.93 4.14 -12.40
N THR A 85 4.67 5.43 -12.63
CA THR A 85 3.97 6.26 -11.64
C THR A 85 2.49 5.90 -11.56
N PRO A 86 1.82 6.13 -10.42
CA PRO A 86 0.38 5.89 -10.28
C PRO A 86 -0.48 6.58 -11.35
N HIS A 87 -0.08 7.78 -11.78
CA HIS A 87 -0.77 8.51 -12.83
C HIS A 87 -0.65 7.79 -14.18
N ARG A 88 0.58 7.43 -14.60
CA ARG A 88 0.82 6.69 -15.85
C ARG A 88 0.13 5.33 -15.84
N TYR A 89 0.10 4.68 -14.68
CA TYR A 89 -0.63 3.44 -14.47
C TYR A 89 -2.13 3.62 -14.72
N ARG A 90 -2.74 4.66 -14.13
CA ARG A 90 -4.16 4.95 -14.39
C ARG A 90 -4.45 5.32 -15.85
N ASP A 91 -3.55 6.06 -16.50
CA ASP A 91 -3.68 6.40 -17.92
C ASP A 91 -3.53 5.20 -18.84
N SER A 92 -2.74 4.18 -18.46
CA SER A 92 -2.64 2.95 -19.25
C SER A 92 -3.88 2.07 -19.10
N LEU A 93 -4.53 2.08 -17.94
CA LEU A 93 -5.82 1.42 -17.72
C LEU A 93 -6.91 2.05 -18.60
N ARG A 94 -7.01 3.39 -18.60
CA ARG A 94 -7.98 4.11 -19.45
C ARG A 94 -7.77 3.89 -20.95
N ARG A 95 -6.54 3.63 -21.38
CA ARG A 95 -6.22 3.28 -22.78
C ARG A 95 -6.49 1.81 -23.10
N ARG A 96 -6.55 0.95 -22.09
CA ARG A 96 -6.90 -0.48 -22.19
C ARG A 96 -8.40 -0.72 -22.10
N GLU A 97 -9.22 0.30 -21.89
CA GLU A 97 -10.66 0.27 -22.10
C GLU A 97 -11.00 0.81 -23.51
N PRO A 98 -10.78 0.07 -24.61
CA PRO A 98 -11.68 0.16 -25.75
C PRO A 98 -12.88 -0.75 -25.48
N GLU A 99 -14.08 -0.24 -25.78
CA GLU A 99 -15.35 -0.97 -25.96
C GLU A 99 -16.21 -1.23 -24.70
N GLY A 100 -17.19 -0.32 -24.56
CA GLY A 100 -18.55 -0.56 -24.10
C GLY A 100 -19.45 0.46 -24.79
#